data_AF-A0A6B2L4J3-F1
#
_entry.id   AF-A0A6B2L4J3-F1
#
_cell.length_a   1.000
_cell.length_b   1.000
_cell.length_c   1.000
_cell.angle_alpha   90.00
_cell.angle_beta   90.00
_cell.angle_gamma   90.00
#
_symmetry.space_group_name_H-M   'P 1'
#
loop_
_entity.id
_entity.type
_entity.pdbx_description
1 polymer ?
#
loop_
_entity_poly.entity_id
_entity_poly.type
_entity_poly.pdbx_seq_one_letter_code
_entity_poly.pdbx_strand_id
1 'polypeptide(L)'
;MNRLEGEFPCNININDVREAIAGRDDFREMVFSDHSVFVYFLGMAKDIFPDPKQAKTEREALLLTLRRECRGIVFDQNGKVIARRFHKFFNVNETEETLSSNINLRKPFVLTEKLDGSMISPYYSAGQLRFATKAGITDTTTSVELFISTCSVPYVPFCKEWISRGFTPIFEYCNPKQPIVLSYSEESLKLITLRHMVTGKYIPFNILKDIASSSGMPLVNSWTPEELGINTNDLQSFTTFESKMKQTKNIEGFVIRFNDGQMLKIKTNWYFSLNKSLDKIRRCSERHLWISILKEEYDDIRTFLEPNIRTEIDKFAVELNQRLELATIQFIQNIQLYNDKDKKAFASYVNSLPGGWQRRVSWIVRETIEKHNKTALLQLEQDSDLRFSVRKALVEYILSNLGTTKAWTSTAVLLLGGLKLNLQKRPKAKVDD
;
A
#
# COMPACT_ATOMS: atom_id res chain seq x y z
N MET A 1 -25.15 -6.11 -19.12
CA MET A 1 -25.20 -6.38 -17.67
C MET A 1 -24.61 -5.19 -16.95
N ASN A 2 -25.21 -4.75 -15.85
CA ASN A 2 -24.68 -3.63 -15.07
C ASN A 2 -23.29 -4.00 -14.53
N ARG A 3 -22.25 -3.23 -14.88
CA ARG A 3 -20.84 -3.49 -14.51
C ARG A 3 -20.45 -2.81 -13.20
N LEU A 4 -21.34 -1.97 -12.65
CA LEU A 4 -21.19 -1.28 -11.38
C LEU A 4 -22.41 -1.58 -10.50
N GLU A 5 -22.18 -1.86 -9.22
CA GLU A 5 -23.23 -1.99 -8.21
C GLU A 5 -22.88 -1.07 -7.04
N GLY A 6 -23.43 0.15 -7.05
CA GLY A 6 -22.99 1.22 -6.15
C GLY A 6 -21.57 1.69 -6.52
N GLU A 7 -20.69 1.80 -5.53
CA GLU A 7 -19.29 2.21 -5.73
C GLU A 7 -18.35 1.09 -6.22
N PHE A 8 -18.85 -0.15 -6.40
CA PHE A 8 -18.00 -1.31 -6.72
C PHE A 8 -18.25 -1.90 -8.10
N PRO A 9 -17.17 -2.29 -8.83
CA PRO A 9 -17.31 -3.01 -10.08
C PRO A 9 -17.73 -4.45 -9.82
N CYS A 10 -18.58 -4.98 -10.69
CA CYS A 10 -19.16 -6.31 -10.59
C CYS A 10 -18.69 -7.22 -11.72
N ASN A 11 -18.66 -8.52 -11.47
CA ASN A 11 -18.28 -9.53 -12.46
C ASN A 11 -16.91 -9.25 -13.10
N ILE A 12 -15.95 -8.83 -12.27
CA ILE A 12 -14.60 -8.50 -12.71
C ILE A 12 -13.92 -9.75 -13.25
N ASN A 13 -13.33 -9.62 -14.44
CA ASN A 13 -12.39 -10.58 -15.00
C ASN A 13 -10.97 -9.99 -15.00
N ILE A 14 -9.96 -10.86 -15.00
CA ILE A 14 -8.55 -10.45 -15.04
C ILE A 14 -8.24 -9.49 -16.20
N ASN A 15 -8.87 -9.67 -17.36
CA ASN A 15 -8.66 -8.81 -18.53
C ASN A 15 -9.18 -7.38 -18.32
N ASP A 16 -10.24 -7.21 -17.51
CA ASP A 16 -10.73 -5.87 -17.16
C ASP A 16 -9.69 -5.10 -16.34
N VAL A 17 -9.02 -5.80 -15.42
CA VAL A 17 -7.97 -5.20 -14.59
C VAL A 17 -6.74 -4.89 -15.42
N ARG A 18 -6.32 -5.80 -16.30
CA ARG A 18 -5.22 -5.56 -17.26
C ARG A 18 -5.48 -4.35 -18.13
N GLU A 19 -6.71 -4.19 -18.63
CA GLU A 19 -7.11 -2.98 -19.37
C GLU A 19 -7.01 -1.74 -18.49
N ALA A 20 -7.53 -1.79 -17.26
CA ALA A 20 -7.53 -0.66 -16.33
C ALA A 20 -6.11 -0.16 -16.02
N ILE A 21 -5.12 -1.05 -15.98
CA ILE A 21 -3.72 -0.71 -15.66
C ILE A 21 -2.82 -0.61 -16.89
N ALA A 22 -3.35 -0.77 -18.11
CA ALA A 22 -2.54 -0.74 -19.32
C ALA A 22 -1.76 0.58 -19.45
N GLY A 23 -0.45 0.48 -19.68
CA GLY A 23 0.44 1.64 -19.77
C GLY A 23 0.73 2.35 -18.44
N ARG A 24 0.41 1.73 -17.29
CA ARG A 24 0.74 2.27 -15.96
C ARG A 24 1.81 1.43 -15.30
N ASP A 25 2.89 2.07 -14.89
CA ASP A 25 3.98 1.39 -14.16
C ASP A 25 3.69 1.31 -12.64
N ASP A 26 2.74 2.09 -12.10
CA ASP A 26 2.37 2.09 -10.67
C ASP A 26 1.65 0.81 -10.20
N PHE A 27 1.12 0.03 -11.14
CA PHE A 27 0.35 -1.19 -10.88
C PHE A 27 1.08 -2.39 -11.44
N ARG A 28 0.98 -3.55 -10.79
CA ARG A 28 1.56 -4.79 -11.30
C ARG A 28 0.69 -6.00 -11.07
N GLU A 29 0.77 -6.90 -12.04
CA GLU A 29 0.28 -8.25 -11.98
C GLU A 29 1.42 -9.17 -11.53
N MET A 30 1.34 -9.69 -10.32
CA MET A 30 2.24 -10.74 -9.84
C MET A 30 1.68 -12.09 -10.29
N VAL A 31 2.32 -12.72 -11.26
CA VAL A 31 1.91 -14.00 -11.83
C VAL A 31 2.57 -15.15 -11.06
N PHE A 32 1.74 -16.05 -10.54
CA PHE A 32 2.14 -17.30 -9.91
C PHE A 32 1.76 -18.48 -10.82
N SER A 33 2.13 -19.71 -10.45
CA SER A 33 1.86 -20.89 -11.28
C SER A 33 0.37 -21.15 -11.51
N ASP A 34 -0.49 -20.78 -10.56
CA ASP A 34 -1.92 -21.11 -10.53
C ASP A 34 -2.85 -19.91 -10.31
N HIS A 35 -2.31 -18.71 -10.13
CA HIS A 35 -3.09 -17.49 -9.90
C HIS A 35 -2.30 -16.22 -10.25
N SER A 36 -3.00 -15.09 -10.36
CA SER A 36 -2.41 -13.76 -10.50
C SER A 36 -2.90 -12.84 -9.38
N VAL A 37 -2.00 -12.00 -8.84
CA VAL A 37 -2.33 -10.99 -7.82
C VAL A 37 -2.05 -9.60 -8.37
N PHE A 38 -3.02 -8.68 -8.27
CA PHE A 38 -2.82 -7.30 -8.72
C PHE A 38 -2.59 -6.36 -7.53
N VAL A 39 -1.47 -5.65 -7.55
CA VAL A 39 -1.06 -4.69 -6.52
C VAL A 39 -0.68 -3.34 -7.13
N TYR A 40 -0.61 -2.32 -6.29
CA TYR A 40 -0.01 -1.02 -6.62
C TYR A 40 1.15 -0.70 -5.67
N PHE A 41 2.02 0.19 -6.14
CA PHE A 41 3.13 0.75 -5.39
C PHE A 41 2.99 2.27 -5.37
N LEU A 42 3.08 2.88 -4.18
CA LEU A 42 2.91 4.33 -4.05
C LEU A 42 4.15 5.07 -4.53
N GLY A 43 3.93 6.25 -5.11
CA GLY A 43 4.98 7.22 -5.38
C GLY A 43 5.30 7.48 -6.86
N MET A 44 4.90 6.66 -7.83
CA MET A 44 5.35 6.90 -9.22
C MET A 44 4.52 7.95 -9.99
N ALA A 45 3.27 8.22 -9.57
CA ALA A 45 2.47 9.31 -10.14
C ALA A 45 1.52 9.98 -9.13
N LYS A 46 1.16 11.25 -9.38
CA LYS A 46 0.19 12.01 -8.57
C LYS A 46 -1.26 11.53 -8.75
N ASP A 47 -1.52 10.78 -9.82
CA ASP A 47 -2.84 10.43 -10.33
C ASP A 47 -3.14 8.92 -10.28
N ILE A 48 -2.46 8.14 -9.42
CA ILE A 48 -2.62 6.67 -9.37
C ILE A 48 -4.09 6.27 -9.17
N PHE A 49 -4.80 7.01 -8.32
CA PHE A 49 -6.22 6.78 -8.02
C PHE A 49 -7.03 8.06 -8.20
N PRO A 50 -7.37 8.46 -9.44
CA PRO A 50 -8.28 9.56 -9.68
C PRO A 50 -9.65 9.24 -9.09
N ASP A 51 -10.48 10.26 -8.87
CA ASP A 51 -11.87 10.08 -8.47
C ASP A 51 -12.69 9.58 -9.67
N PRO A 52 -13.27 8.35 -9.62
CA PRO A 52 -14.13 7.84 -10.69
C PRO A 52 -15.33 8.73 -10.99
N LYS A 53 -15.78 9.57 -10.03
CA LYS A 53 -16.90 10.51 -10.22
C LYS A 53 -16.54 11.68 -11.13
N GLN A 54 -15.25 11.93 -11.36
CA GLN A 54 -14.75 12.95 -12.29
C GLN A 54 -14.54 12.40 -13.72
N ALA A 55 -14.78 11.11 -13.95
CA ALA A 55 -14.65 10.50 -15.26
C ALA A 55 -15.62 11.09 -16.29
N LYS A 56 -15.19 11.19 -17.55
CA LYS A 56 -16.00 11.73 -18.65
C LYS A 56 -16.94 10.69 -19.24
N THR A 57 -16.64 9.41 -19.06
CA THR A 57 -17.42 8.30 -19.60
C THR A 57 -17.60 7.19 -18.55
N GLU A 58 -18.65 6.39 -18.68
CA GLU A 58 -18.87 5.23 -17.82
C GLU A 58 -17.74 4.20 -17.91
N ARG A 59 -17.14 4.04 -19.10
CA ARG A 59 -15.98 3.15 -19.29
C ARG A 59 -14.78 3.66 -18.51
N GLU A 60 -14.49 4.95 -18.59
CA GLU A 60 -13.42 5.56 -17.81
C GLU A 60 -13.69 5.41 -16.31
N ALA A 61 -14.91 5.71 -15.84
CA ALA A 61 -15.29 5.51 -14.45
C ALA A 61 -15.06 4.06 -13.98
N LEU A 62 -15.41 3.08 -14.82
CA LEU A 62 -15.17 1.66 -14.54
C LEU A 62 -13.67 1.36 -14.43
N LEU A 63 -12.83 1.81 -15.36
CA LEU A 63 -11.39 1.58 -15.32
C LEU A 63 -10.75 2.25 -14.09
N LEU A 64 -11.15 3.46 -13.74
CA LEU A 64 -10.69 4.15 -12.54
C LEU A 64 -11.10 3.42 -11.26
N THR A 65 -12.30 2.87 -11.23
CA THR A 65 -12.78 2.08 -10.09
C THR A 65 -12.04 0.73 -9.99
N LEU A 66 -11.77 0.08 -11.13
CA LEU A 66 -10.97 -1.16 -11.18
C LEU A 66 -9.53 -0.94 -10.70
N ARG A 67 -8.92 0.23 -10.98
CA ARG A 67 -7.61 0.57 -10.39
C ARG A 67 -7.64 0.52 -8.87
N ARG A 68 -8.69 1.06 -8.23
CA ARG A 68 -8.86 0.98 -6.76
C ARG A 68 -8.95 -0.46 -6.24
N GLU A 69 -9.36 -1.42 -7.06
CA GLU A 69 -9.38 -2.85 -6.70
C GLU A 69 -8.00 -3.52 -6.78
N CYS A 70 -7.00 -2.89 -7.42
CA CYS A 70 -5.62 -3.39 -7.54
C CYS A 70 -4.83 -3.31 -6.21
N ARG A 71 -5.49 -3.59 -5.09
CA ARG A 71 -4.92 -3.64 -3.73
C ARG A 71 -4.89 -5.08 -3.23
N GLY A 72 -4.34 -5.96 -4.05
CA GLY A 72 -4.20 -7.38 -3.78
C GLY A 72 -5.41 -8.21 -4.17
N ILE A 73 -6.20 -7.81 -5.17
CA ILE A 73 -7.21 -8.69 -5.77
C ILE A 73 -6.51 -9.89 -6.45
N VAL A 74 -7.09 -11.08 -6.33
CA VAL A 74 -6.51 -12.35 -6.77
C VAL A 74 -7.44 -13.03 -7.78
N PHE A 75 -6.86 -13.49 -8.88
CA PHE A 75 -7.54 -14.21 -9.95
C PHE A 75 -6.98 -15.61 -10.13
N ASP A 76 -7.84 -16.58 -10.44
CA ASP A 76 -7.41 -17.90 -10.92
C ASP A 76 -6.91 -17.84 -12.39
N GLN A 77 -6.44 -18.98 -12.90
CA GLN A 77 -5.99 -19.13 -14.29
C GLN A 77 -7.09 -18.85 -15.33
N ASN A 78 -8.37 -18.97 -14.96
CA ASN A 78 -9.50 -18.66 -15.84
C ASN A 78 -9.88 -17.16 -15.79
N GLY A 79 -9.16 -16.37 -14.99
CA GLY A 79 -9.40 -14.95 -14.82
C GLY A 79 -10.59 -14.62 -13.91
N LYS A 80 -11.06 -15.58 -13.10
CA LYS A 80 -12.13 -15.36 -12.11
C LYS A 80 -11.52 -14.92 -10.77
N VAL A 81 -12.18 -13.96 -10.11
CA VAL A 81 -11.79 -13.50 -8.77
C VAL A 81 -11.93 -14.65 -7.75
N ILE A 82 -10.83 -14.99 -7.08
CA ILE A 82 -10.78 -15.97 -5.98
C ILE A 82 -10.50 -15.34 -4.61
N ALA A 83 -10.00 -14.10 -4.59
CA ALA A 83 -10.02 -13.26 -3.40
C ALA A 83 -10.12 -11.77 -3.77
N ARG A 84 -11.09 -11.09 -3.17
CA ARG A 84 -11.33 -9.66 -3.34
C ARG A 84 -11.12 -8.93 -2.03
N ARG A 85 -9.92 -8.38 -1.86
CA ARG A 85 -9.48 -7.68 -0.63
C ARG A 85 -10.06 -6.27 -0.58
N PHE A 86 -9.65 -5.41 0.35
CA PHE A 86 -10.13 -4.02 0.39
C PHE A 86 -9.76 -3.26 -0.90
N HIS A 87 -10.70 -2.47 -1.43
CA HIS A 87 -10.36 -1.43 -2.41
C HIS A 87 -9.45 -0.35 -1.76
N LYS A 88 -8.75 0.45 -2.56
CA LYS A 88 -7.98 1.60 -2.06
C LYS A 88 -8.94 2.63 -1.46
N PHE A 89 -8.75 2.91 -0.17
CA PHE A 89 -9.34 4.04 0.53
C PHE A 89 -8.26 4.96 1.11
N PHE A 90 -8.64 6.18 1.47
CA PHE A 90 -7.72 7.29 1.72
C PHE A 90 -7.84 7.80 3.15
N ASN A 91 -6.82 8.53 3.61
CA ASN A 91 -6.91 9.33 4.82
C ASN A 91 -7.86 10.50 4.59
N VAL A 92 -8.52 10.95 5.64
CA VAL A 92 -9.24 12.24 5.61
C VAL A 92 -8.25 13.34 5.21
N ASN A 93 -8.67 14.22 4.30
CA ASN A 93 -7.89 15.32 3.71
C ASN A 93 -6.69 14.89 2.83
N GLU A 94 -6.63 13.62 2.39
CA GLU A 94 -5.61 13.11 1.46
C GLU A 94 -5.89 13.56 0.02
N THR A 95 -7.15 13.49 -0.40
CA THR A 95 -7.64 13.79 -1.75
C THR A 95 -8.82 14.76 -1.70
N GLU A 96 -9.21 15.33 -2.85
CA GLU A 96 -10.37 16.23 -2.94
C GLU A 96 -11.68 15.54 -2.50
N GLU A 97 -11.87 14.27 -2.86
CA GLU A 97 -13.03 13.45 -2.47
C GLU A 97 -13.07 13.12 -0.96
N THR A 98 -11.95 13.28 -0.26
CA THR A 98 -11.82 12.96 1.18
C THR A 98 -11.61 14.17 2.07
N LEU A 99 -11.81 15.38 1.53
CA LEU A 99 -11.82 16.61 2.33
C LEU A 99 -12.91 16.54 3.41
N SER A 100 -12.61 16.99 4.61
CA SER A 100 -13.55 17.00 5.74
C SER A 100 -14.87 17.71 5.41
N SER A 101 -14.83 18.76 4.56
CA SER A 101 -16.01 19.47 4.06
C SER A 101 -16.93 18.62 3.18
N ASN A 102 -16.41 17.55 2.58
CA ASN A 102 -17.13 16.69 1.63
C ASN A 102 -17.64 15.40 2.29
N ILE A 103 -17.35 15.17 3.59
CA ILE A 103 -17.75 13.95 4.29
C ILE A 103 -19.06 14.19 5.04
N ASN A 104 -20.07 13.38 4.71
CA ASN A 104 -21.39 13.45 5.32
C ASN A 104 -21.57 12.42 6.45
N LEU A 105 -21.33 12.82 7.70
CA LEU A 105 -21.51 11.98 8.89
C LEU A 105 -22.98 11.70 9.26
N ARG A 106 -23.97 12.27 8.55
CA ARG A 106 -25.38 11.91 8.73
C ARG A 106 -25.74 10.58 8.08
N LYS A 107 -24.92 10.13 7.12
CA LYS A 107 -25.08 8.78 6.56
C LYS A 107 -24.75 7.75 7.64
N PRO A 108 -25.44 6.60 7.70
CA PRO A 108 -25.05 5.51 8.57
C PRO A 108 -23.60 5.08 8.30
N PHE A 109 -22.80 5.03 9.36
CA PHE A 109 -21.42 4.59 9.31
C PHE A 109 -21.08 3.73 10.52
N VAL A 110 -19.99 2.99 10.39
CA VAL A 110 -19.39 2.21 11.47
C VAL A 110 -17.97 2.69 11.67
N LEU A 111 -17.57 2.78 12.93
CA LEU A 111 -16.21 3.12 13.31
C LEU A 111 -15.50 1.88 13.85
N THR A 112 -14.44 1.45 13.17
CA THR A 112 -13.62 0.31 13.59
C THR A 112 -12.20 0.74 13.92
N GLU A 113 -11.52 -0.03 14.76
CA GLU A 113 -10.09 0.14 15.04
C GLU A 113 -9.30 -0.02 13.75
N LYS A 114 -8.39 0.92 13.52
CA LYS A 114 -7.32 0.73 12.57
C LYS A 114 -6.21 -0.01 13.31
N LEU A 115 -6.16 -1.32 13.13
CA LEU A 115 -5.09 -2.17 13.64
C LEU A 115 -3.81 -1.90 12.83
N ASP A 116 -2.66 -1.91 13.52
CA ASP A 116 -1.34 -1.62 12.95
C ASP A 116 -0.61 -2.94 12.66
N GLY A 117 -1.10 -3.70 11.68
CA GLY A 117 -0.57 -5.01 11.35
C GLY A 117 -0.41 -5.22 9.85
N SER A 118 -0.38 -6.50 9.48
CA SER A 118 -0.40 -6.92 8.09
C SER A 118 -1.79 -7.42 7.73
N MET A 119 -2.40 -6.84 6.69
CA MET A 119 -3.65 -7.36 6.14
C MET A 119 -3.43 -8.79 5.60
N ILE A 120 -4.15 -9.76 6.17
CA ILE A 120 -4.15 -11.15 5.76
C ILE A 120 -5.49 -11.51 5.13
N SER A 121 -5.47 -12.17 3.99
CA SER A 121 -6.68 -12.62 3.31
C SER A 121 -6.44 -13.97 2.64
N PRO A 122 -7.18 -15.02 3.03
CA PRO A 122 -6.93 -16.35 2.54
C PRO A 122 -7.54 -16.61 1.18
N TYR A 123 -6.87 -17.45 0.39
CA TYR A 123 -7.37 -17.99 -0.88
C TYR A 123 -6.76 -19.37 -1.14
N TYR A 124 -7.34 -20.11 -2.07
CA TYR A 124 -6.78 -21.39 -2.49
C TYR A 124 -5.66 -21.18 -3.50
N SER A 125 -4.49 -21.74 -3.21
CA SER A 125 -3.38 -21.88 -4.15
C SER A 125 -2.88 -23.32 -4.15
N ALA A 126 -2.75 -23.92 -5.34
CA ALA A 126 -2.40 -25.32 -5.58
C ALA A 126 -3.26 -26.28 -4.75
N GLY A 127 -4.56 -25.97 -4.61
CA GLY A 127 -5.51 -26.75 -3.83
C GLY A 127 -5.41 -26.58 -2.30
N GLN A 128 -4.46 -25.78 -1.81
CA GLN A 128 -4.27 -25.50 -0.38
C GLN A 128 -4.78 -24.12 -0.01
N LEU A 129 -5.43 -24.00 1.15
CA LEU A 129 -5.84 -22.70 1.69
C LEU A 129 -4.60 -22.00 2.25
N ARG A 130 -4.22 -20.86 1.67
CA ARG A 130 -3.04 -20.07 2.07
C ARG A 130 -3.46 -18.74 2.65
N PHE A 131 -2.78 -18.29 3.71
CA PHE A 131 -3.06 -17.01 4.37
C PHE A 131 -2.09 -15.92 3.90
N ALA A 132 -2.50 -15.23 2.83
CA ALA A 132 -1.62 -14.34 2.08
C ALA A 132 -1.74 -12.86 2.48
N THR A 133 -0.64 -12.12 2.35
CA THR A 133 -0.61 -10.66 2.51
C THR A 133 -1.12 -9.94 1.25
N LYS A 134 -1.14 -8.60 1.26
CA LYS A 134 -1.48 -7.76 0.08
C LYS A 134 -0.78 -8.22 -1.22
N ALA A 135 0.49 -8.62 -1.14
CA ALA A 135 1.29 -9.01 -2.29
C ALA A 135 1.21 -10.52 -2.64
N GLY A 136 0.39 -11.29 -1.94
CA GLY A 136 0.33 -12.74 -2.10
C GLY A 136 1.08 -13.47 -0.98
N ILE A 137 1.70 -14.60 -1.32
CA ILE A 137 2.43 -15.45 -0.37
C ILE A 137 3.78 -14.81 -0.06
N THR A 138 4.05 -14.52 1.22
CA THR A 138 5.29 -13.89 1.71
C THR A 138 5.76 -14.57 3.00
N ASP A 139 6.88 -14.12 3.59
CA ASP A 139 7.36 -14.66 4.88
C ASP A 139 6.33 -14.51 6.02
N THR A 140 5.50 -13.46 5.96
CA THR A 140 4.39 -13.26 6.89
C THR A 140 3.35 -14.37 6.77
N THR A 141 3.15 -14.95 5.58
CA THR A 141 2.26 -16.11 5.37
C THR A 141 2.69 -17.30 6.23
N THR A 142 3.98 -17.61 6.26
CA THR A 142 4.50 -18.70 7.11
C THR A 142 4.25 -18.42 8.59
N SER A 143 4.44 -17.17 9.02
CA SER A 143 4.24 -16.78 10.43
C SER A 143 2.78 -16.88 10.85
N VAL A 144 1.85 -16.39 10.03
CA VAL A 144 0.41 -16.47 10.33
C VAL A 144 -0.12 -17.91 10.25
N GLU A 145 0.37 -18.72 9.32
CA GLU A 145 -0.02 -20.14 9.21
C GLU A 145 0.46 -20.94 10.44
N LEU A 146 1.67 -20.64 10.95
CA LEU A 146 2.16 -21.21 12.20
C LEU A 146 1.29 -20.78 13.38
N PHE A 147 0.96 -19.49 13.51
CA PHE A 147 0.07 -18.97 14.55
C PHE A 147 -1.31 -19.67 14.52
N ILE A 148 -1.90 -19.81 13.32
CA ILE A 148 -3.18 -20.48 13.14
C ILE A 148 -3.10 -21.95 13.58
N SER A 149 -1.99 -22.63 13.28
CA SER A 149 -1.81 -24.04 13.63
C SER A 149 -1.65 -24.30 15.13
N THR A 150 -1.25 -23.30 15.91
CA THR A 150 -1.00 -23.41 17.35
C THR A 150 -2.11 -22.83 18.22
N CYS A 151 -2.97 -21.98 17.65
CA CYS A 151 -4.10 -21.39 18.37
C CYS A 151 -5.37 -22.28 18.31
N SER A 152 -6.29 -22.08 19.25
CA SER A 152 -7.58 -22.81 19.31
C SER A 152 -8.68 -22.18 18.46
N VAL A 153 -8.43 -21.03 17.82
CA VAL A 153 -9.44 -20.31 17.05
C VAL A 153 -9.68 -21.01 15.71
N PRO A 154 -10.94 -21.26 15.31
CA PRO A 154 -11.27 -22.07 14.14
C PRO A 154 -11.13 -21.30 12.80
N TYR A 155 -9.97 -20.68 12.55
CA TYR A 155 -9.74 -19.86 11.34
C TYR A 155 -9.90 -20.65 10.04
N VAL A 156 -9.31 -21.85 9.95
CA VAL A 156 -9.37 -22.68 8.73
C VAL A 156 -10.81 -23.06 8.35
N PRO A 157 -11.62 -23.70 9.21
CA PRO A 157 -13.00 -24.03 8.84
C PRO A 157 -13.84 -22.79 8.54
N PHE A 158 -13.69 -21.70 9.31
CA PHE A 158 -14.37 -20.43 9.04
C PHE A 158 -14.04 -19.90 7.64
N CYS A 159 -12.76 -19.88 7.27
CA CYS A 159 -12.34 -19.38 5.96
C CYS A 159 -12.83 -20.27 4.82
N LYS A 160 -12.78 -21.60 4.98
CA LYS A 160 -13.30 -22.54 3.98
C LYS A 160 -14.79 -22.32 3.71
N GLU A 161 -15.58 -22.13 4.77
CA GLU A 161 -17.01 -21.87 4.67
C GLU A 161 -17.31 -20.55 3.94
N TRP A 162 -16.67 -19.45 4.33
CA TRP A 162 -16.97 -18.15 3.71
C TRP A 162 -16.46 -18.03 2.28
N ILE A 163 -15.33 -18.67 1.97
CA ILE A 163 -14.83 -18.76 0.59
C ILE A 163 -15.79 -19.57 -0.28
N SER A 164 -16.34 -20.70 0.20
CA SER A 164 -17.32 -21.49 -0.56
C SER A 164 -18.63 -20.74 -0.80
N ARG A 165 -19.00 -19.83 0.12
CA ARG A 165 -20.13 -18.89 -0.02
C ARG A 165 -19.83 -17.70 -0.94
N GLY A 166 -18.63 -17.60 -1.52
CA GLY A 166 -18.26 -16.51 -2.44
C GLY A 166 -17.80 -15.22 -1.75
N PHE A 167 -17.36 -15.29 -0.50
CA PHE A 167 -16.81 -14.16 0.26
C PHE A 167 -15.33 -14.33 0.54
N THR A 168 -14.62 -13.21 0.56
CA THR A 168 -13.23 -13.11 0.97
C THR A 168 -13.16 -12.65 2.42
N PRO A 169 -12.70 -13.51 3.35
CA PRO A 169 -12.32 -13.07 4.68
C PRO A 169 -11.11 -12.14 4.63
N ILE A 170 -11.15 -11.08 5.45
CA ILE A 170 -10.05 -10.14 5.57
C ILE A 170 -9.76 -9.92 7.07
N PHE A 171 -8.52 -10.17 7.45
CA PHE A 171 -8.02 -10.09 8.80
C PHE A 171 -6.86 -9.09 8.88
N GLU A 172 -6.57 -8.61 10.09
CA GLU A 172 -5.30 -7.97 10.42
C GLU A 172 -4.48 -8.92 11.30
N TYR A 173 -3.25 -9.20 10.91
CA TYR A 173 -2.28 -9.94 11.72
C TYR A 173 -1.31 -8.96 12.40
N CYS A 174 -1.35 -8.93 13.73
CA CYS A 174 -0.45 -8.15 14.56
C CYS A 174 0.56 -9.10 15.21
N ASN A 175 1.86 -8.91 14.92
CA ASN A 175 2.93 -9.77 15.41
C ASN A 175 3.96 -8.96 16.22
N PRO A 176 4.19 -9.27 17.51
CA PRO A 176 5.20 -8.62 18.34
C PRO A 176 6.62 -8.68 17.78
N LYS A 177 6.94 -9.68 16.96
CA LYS A 177 8.26 -9.86 16.32
C LYS A 177 8.44 -8.97 15.10
N GLN A 178 7.35 -8.46 14.53
CA GLN A 178 7.34 -7.60 13.35
C GLN A 178 6.43 -6.38 13.59
N PRO A 179 6.70 -5.55 14.62
CA PRO A 179 5.89 -4.37 14.89
C PRO A 179 6.12 -3.34 13.79
N ILE A 180 5.04 -2.72 13.32
CA ILE A 180 5.10 -1.63 12.35
C ILE A 180 5.45 -0.33 13.09
N VAL A 181 4.54 0.16 13.93
CA VAL A 181 4.78 1.26 14.88
C VAL A 181 4.39 0.84 16.29
N LEU A 182 3.25 0.15 16.43
CA LEU A 182 2.76 -0.34 17.71
C LEU A 182 3.42 -1.65 18.09
N SER A 183 3.90 -1.70 19.33
CA SER A 183 4.37 -2.93 19.96
C SER A 183 3.17 -3.66 20.56
N TYR A 184 2.88 -4.84 20.03
CA TYR A 184 1.90 -5.75 20.60
C TYR A 184 2.57 -6.67 21.61
N SER A 185 1.88 -7.04 22.69
CA SER A 185 2.37 -8.00 23.66
C SER A 185 2.25 -9.45 23.16
N GLU A 186 1.26 -9.71 22.31
CA GLU A 186 0.89 -11.05 21.85
C GLU A 186 0.57 -11.05 20.35
N GLU A 187 0.73 -12.21 19.71
CA GLU A 187 0.31 -12.41 18.32
C GLU A 187 -1.23 -12.44 18.26
N SER A 188 -1.83 -11.74 17.29
CA SER A 188 -3.27 -11.76 17.08
C SER A 188 -3.65 -11.68 15.61
N LEU A 189 -4.77 -12.32 15.26
CA LEU A 189 -5.35 -12.30 13.92
C LEU A 189 -6.84 -11.92 14.02
N LYS A 190 -7.16 -10.64 13.84
CA LYS A 190 -8.53 -10.14 14.04
C LYS A 190 -9.27 -10.03 12.72
N LEU A 191 -10.49 -10.57 12.65
CA LEU A 191 -11.39 -10.41 11.52
C LEU A 191 -11.83 -8.95 11.41
N ILE A 192 -11.59 -8.34 10.24
CA ILE A 192 -11.97 -6.94 9.96
C ILE A 192 -13.26 -6.90 9.15
N THR A 193 -13.39 -7.77 8.14
CA THR A 193 -14.59 -7.86 7.30
C THR A 193 -14.64 -9.12 6.45
N LEU A 194 -15.79 -9.31 5.81
CA LEU A 194 -16.04 -10.26 4.74
C LEU A 194 -16.47 -9.45 3.51
N ARG A 195 -15.86 -9.71 2.34
CA ARG A 195 -16.15 -8.99 1.09
C ARG A 195 -16.62 -9.96 0.02
N HIS A 196 -17.75 -9.68 -0.62
CA HIS A 196 -18.29 -10.54 -1.67
C HIS A 196 -17.42 -10.47 -2.93
N MET A 197 -17.00 -11.63 -3.47
CA MET A 197 -16.03 -11.68 -4.57
C MET A 197 -16.59 -11.08 -5.88
N VAL A 198 -17.85 -11.35 -6.20
CA VAL A 198 -18.48 -10.88 -7.45
C VAL A 198 -18.90 -9.41 -7.37
N THR A 199 -19.72 -9.04 -6.38
CA THR A 199 -20.28 -7.68 -6.26
C THR A 199 -19.32 -6.67 -5.62
N GLY A 200 -18.35 -7.12 -4.83
CA GLY A 200 -17.44 -6.24 -4.10
C GLY A 200 -18.05 -5.62 -2.84
N LYS A 201 -19.33 -5.88 -2.55
CA LYS A 201 -20.00 -5.39 -1.35
C LYS A 201 -19.38 -6.00 -0.10
N TYR A 202 -19.31 -5.19 0.95
CA TYR A 202 -18.90 -5.64 2.28
C TYR A 202 -20.12 -6.12 3.07
N ILE A 203 -19.93 -7.12 3.93
CA ILE A 203 -20.95 -7.47 4.92
C ILE A 203 -21.09 -6.30 5.92
N PRO A 204 -22.33 -5.84 6.21
CA PRO A 204 -22.61 -4.87 7.25
C PRO A 204 -22.01 -5.28 8.60
N PHE A 205 -21.43 -4.33 9.33
CA PHE A 205 -20.64 -4.66 10.52
C PHE A 205 -21.44 -5.32 11.65
N ASN A 206 -22.73 -4.97 11.82
CA ASN A 206 -23.61 -5.63 12.76
C ASN A 206 -23.75 -7.13 12.45
N ILE A 207 -23.96 -7.48 11.17
CA ILE A 207 -24.03 -8.87 10.72
C ILE A 207 -22.67 -9.56 10.90
N LEU A 208 -21.57 -8.85 10.60
CA LEU A 208 -20.22 -9.36 10.83
C LEU A 208 -19.97 -9.68 12.31
N LYS A 209 -20.47 -8.84 13.22
CA LYS A 209 -20.36 -9.04 14.67
C LYS A 209 -21.10 -10.30 15.11
N ASP A 210 -22.29 -10.54 14.59
CA ASP A 210 -23.07 -11.75 14.87
C ASP A 210 -22.35 -13.00 14.33
N ILE A 211 -21.85 -12.95 13.09
CA ILE A 211 -21.05 -14.02 12.47
C ILE A 211 -19.79 -14.32 13.29
N ALA A 212 -19.07 -13.28 13.71
CA ALA A 212 -17.83 -13.44 14.45
C ALA A 212 -18.10 -14.08 15.82
N SER A 213 -19.16 -13.63 16.50
CA SER A 213 -19.59 -14.16 17.78
C SER A 213 -20.02 -15.63 17.67
N SER A 214 -20.84 -15.97 16.67
CA SER A 214 -21.32 -17.34 16.47
C SER A 214 -20.22 -18.32 16.06
N SER A 215 -19.18 -17.82 15.39
CA SER A 215 -18.08 -18.65 14.86
C SER A 215 -16.84 -18.65 15.75
N GLY A 216 -16.86 -17.94 16.89
CA GLY A 216 -15.70 -17.79 17.78
C GLY A 216 -14.52 -17.03 17.14
N MET A 217 -14.78 -16.14 16.17
CA MET A 217 -13.73 -15.35 15.52
C MET A 217 -13.41 -14.09 16.33
N PRO A 218 -12.13 -13.83 16.64
CA PRO A 218 -11.71 -12.53 17.16
C PRO A 218 -12.04 -11.42 16.16
N LEU A 219 -12.87 -10.46 16.56
CA LEU A 219 -13.30 -9.34 15.72
C LEU A 219 -12.46 -8.09 16.01
N VAL A 220 -12.28 -7.23 15.01
CA VAL A 220 -11.77 -5.87 15.20
C VAL A 220 -12.68 -5.09 16.16
N ASN A 221 -12.07 -4.27 17.03
CA ASN A 221 -12.86 -3.42 17.93
C ASN A 221 -13.62 -2.36 17.13
N SER A 222 -14.77 -1.93 17.66
CA SER A 222 -15.58 -0.86 17.10
C SER A 222 -16.00 0.11 18.19
N TRP A 223 -16.28 1.35 17.82
CA TRP A 223 -16.80 2.37 18.72
C TRP A 223 -18.08 2.99 18.19
N THR A 224 -18.93 3.46 19.10
CA THR A 224 -19.96 4.44 18.77
C THR A 224 -19.40 5.86 18.92
N PRO A 225 -19.99 6.86 18.25
CA PRO A 225 -19.64 8.26 18.49
C PRO A 225 -19.73 8.64 19.98
N GLU A 226 -20.75 8.15 20.68
CA GLU A 226 -20.98 8.42 22.10
C GLU A 226 -19.86 7.87 22.99
N GLU A 227 -19.33 6.68 22.69
CA GLU A 227 -18.17 6.10 23.40
C GLU A 227 -16.89 6.93 23.24
N LEU A 228 -16.81 7.74 22.19
CA LEU A 228 -15.73 8.72 21.98
C LEU A 228 -16.05 10.10 22.56
N GLY A 229 -17.15 10.23 23.30
CA GLY A 229 -17.62 11.49 23.87
C GLY A 229 -18.11 12.48 22.80
N ILE A 230 -18.58 11.98 21.65
CA ILE A 230 -19.10 12.77 20.54
C ILE A 230 -20.62 12.69 20.58
N ASN A 231 -21.26 13.84 20.79
CA ASN A 231 -22.70 13.95 20.70
C ASN A 231 -23.13 13.84 19.23
N THR A 232 -24.02 12.90 18.91
CA THR A 232 -24.53 12.70 17.55
C THR A 232 -25.33 13.91 17.02
N ASN A 233 -25.84 14.77 17.92
CA ASN A 233 -26.47 16.04 17.54
C ASN A 233 -25.46 17.12 17.10
N ASP A 234 -24.19 17.00 17.50
CA ASP A 234 -23.08 17.91 17.14
C ASP A 234 -22.33 17.46 15.87
N LEU A 235 -22.83 16.44 15.15
CA LEU A 235 -22.28 15.96 13.87
C LEU A 235 -22.37 16.98 12.72
N GLN A 236 -22.70 18.25 13.00
CA GLN A 236 -22.69 19.32 12.00
C GLN A 236 -21.29 19.65 11.48
N SER A 237 -20.23 19.39 12.26
CA SER A 237 -18.85 19.64 11.82
C SER A 237 -17.97 18.40 11.96
N PHE A 238 -17.57 17.83 10.80
CA PHE A 238 -16.60 16.74 10.73
C PHE A 238 -15.31 17.07 11.49
N THR A 239 -14.92 18.35 11.54
CA THR A 239 -13.70 18.82 12.20
C THR A 239 -13.69 18.50 13.70
N THR A 240 -14.80 18.67 14.41
CA THR A 240 -14.88 18.35 15.84
C THR A 240 -14.75 16.84 16.06
N PHE A 241 -15.41 16.05 15.20
CA PHE A 241 -15.34 14.60 15.20
C PHE A 241 -13.90 14.10 14.96
N GLU A 242 -13.24 14.63 13.92
CA GLU A 242 -11.85 14.32 13.57
C GLU A 242 -10.89 14.67 14.71
N SER A 243 -11.03 15.84 15.32
CA SER A 243 -10.17 16.28 16.43
C SER A 243 -10.24 15.36 17.64
N LYS A 244 -11.44 14.91 18.03
CA LYS A 244 -11.62 13.98 19.16
C LYS A 244 -10.98 12.62 18.86
N MET A 245 -11.19 12.08 17.68
CA MET A 245 -10.55 10.83 17.26
C MET A 245 -9.02 10.95 17.23
N LYS A 246 -8.49 12.08 16.78
CA LYS A 246 -7.04 12.30 16.75
C LYS A 246 -6.40 12.36 18.15
N GLN A 247 -7.16 12.67 19.19
CA GLN A 247 -6.68 12.73 20.58
C GLN A 247 -6.62 11.36 21.27
N THR A 248 -7.25 10.32 20.71
CA THR A 248 -7.21 8.97 21.28
C THR A 248 -5.77 8.42 21.31
N LYS A 249 -5.41 7.73 22.40
CA LYS A 249 -4.08 7.15 22.60
C LYS A 249 -4.13 5.62 22.51
N ASN A 250 -2.96 4.99 22.36
CA ASN A 250 -2.77 3.54 22.36
C ASN A 250 -3.38 2.77 21.16
N ILE A 251 -3.84 3.48 20.13
CA ILE A 251 -4.31 2.90 18.87
C ILE A 251 -3.70 3.66 17.69
N GLU A 252 -3.57 3.02 16.53
CA GLU A 252 -3.16 3.73 15.32
C GLU A 252 -4.21 4.75 14.91
N GLY A 253 -5.47 4.36 15.00
CA GLY A 253 -6.61 5.22 14.80
C GLY A 253 -7.80 4.41 14.36
N PHE A 254 -8.53 4.92 13.38
CA PHE A 254 -9.84 4.42 13.06
C PHE A 254 -10.06 4.32 11.56
N VAL A 255 -10.96 3.42 11.19
CA VAL A 255 -11.53 3.32 9.86
C VAL A 255 -13.03 3.62 9.96
N ILE A 256 -13.48 4.63 9.23
CA ILE A 256 -14.89 4.96 9.05
C ILE A 256 -15.38 4.20 7.82
N ARG A 257 -16.50 3.48 7.97
CA ARG A 257 -17.10 2.68 6.90
C ARG A 257 -18.56 3.08 6.71
N PHE A 258 -18.89 3.64 5.56
CA PHE A 258 -20.26 4.00 5.20
C PHE A 258 -20.97 2.85 4.48
N ASN A 259 -22.30 2.84 4.55
CA ASN A 259 -23.12 1.82 3.90
C ASN A 259 -23.08 1.86 2.36
N ASP A 260 -22.68 2.98 1.76
CA ASP A 260 -22.53 3.13 0.30
C ASP A 260 -21.19 2.55 -0.23
N GLY A 261 -20.29 2.14 0.67
CA GLY A 261 -19.00 1.58 0.32
C GLY A 261 -17.83 2.54 0.56
N GLN A 262 -18.10 3.82 0.82
CA GLN A 262 -17.06 4.78 1.14
C GLN A 262 -16.33 4.39 2.43
N MET A 263 -15.01 4.39 2.38
CA MET A 263 -14.15 4.10 3.53
C MET A 263 -13.12 5.21 3.69
N LEU A 264 -12.84 5.58 4.94
CA LEU A 264 -11.87 6.62 5.28
C LEU A 264 -11.04 6.17 6.48
N LYS A 265 -9.75 6.50 6.49
CA LYS A 265 -8.89 6.28 7.66
C LYS A 265 -8.55 7.60 8.34
N ILE A 266 -8.53 7.58 9.67
CA ILE A 266 -8.04 8.67 10.52
C ILE A 266 -7.00 8.06 11.43
N LYS A 267 -5.78 8.60 11.43
CA LYS A 267 -4.71 8.18 12.32
C LYS A 267 -4.61 9.16 13.51
N THR A 268 -4.31 8.65 14.70
CA THR A 268 -4.23 9.45 15.93
C THR A 268 -2.94 10.25 15.98
N ASN A 269 -2.98 11.41 16.65
CA ASN A 269 -1.80 12.22 16.93
C ASN A 269 -0.78 11.42 17.76
N TRP A 270 -1.25 10.52 18.64
CA TRP A 270 -0.39 9.66 19.44
C TRP A 270 0.40 8.66 18.59
N TYR A 271 -0.27 7.93 17.68
CA TYR A 271 0.41 7.01 16.77
C TYR A 271 1.47 7.73 15.93
N PHE A 272 1.11 8.92 15.46
CA PHE A 272 2.02 9.79 14.76
C PHE A 272 3.22 10.23 15.60
N SER A 273 3.03 10.53 16.90
CA SER A 273 4.13 10.87 17.81
C SER A 273 5.09 9.69 18.02
N LEU A 274 4.57 8.45 18.00
CA LEU A 274 5.40 7.24 18.08
C LEU A 274 6.10 6.93 16.77
N ASN A 275 5.47 7.24 15.63
CA ASN A 275 6.08 7.09 14.33
C ASN A 275 7.25 8.08 14.22
N LYS A 276 8.46 7.59 14.53
CA LYS A 276 9.72 8.34 14.53
C LYS A 276 9.93 9.16 13.25
N SER A 277 9.29 8.78 12.13
CA SER A 277 9.30 9.52 10.87
C SER A 277 8.79 10.97 11.03
N LEU A 278 7.79 11.25 11.88
CA LEU A 278 7.31 12.63 12.11
C LEU A 278 8.24 13.44 13.00
N ASP A 279 8.78 12.87 14.07
CA ASP A 279 9.72 13.58 14.95
C ASP A 279 11.04 13.90 14.22
N LYS A 280 11.37 13.09 13.20
CA LYS A 280 12.47 13.31 12.26
C LYS A 280 12.16 14.37 11.20
N ILE A 281 10.90 14.46 10.74
CA ILE A 281 10.45 15.51 9.81
C ILE A 281 10.23 16.84 10.54
N ARG A 282 9.85 16.87 11.82
CA ARG A 282 9.85 18.08 12.66
C ARG A 282 11.25 18.70 12.78
N ARG A 283 12.29 17.85 12.80
CA ARG A 283 13.71 18.26 12.76
C ARG A 283 14.24 18.49 11.33
N CYS A 284 13.39 18.27 10.32
CA CYS A 284 13.53 18.46 8.87
C CYS A 284 14.96 18.59 8.33
N SER A 285 15.59 17.43 8.10
CA SER A 285 16.60 17.33 7.05
C SER A 285 15.96 16.69 5.82
N GLU A 286 16.34 17.18 4.64
CA GLU A 286 15.98 16.61 3.34
C GLU A 286 16.06 15.07 3.33
N ARG A 287 17.12 14.50 3.92
CA ARG A 287 17.31 13.06 4.12
C ARG A 287 16.08 12.32 4.66
N HIS A 288 15.34 12.89 5.61
CA HIS A 288 14.18 12.22 6.20
C HIS A 288 12.97 12.20 5.27
N LEU A 289 12.81 13.25 4.45
CA LEU A 289 11.78 13.31 3.41
C LEU A 289 12.06 12.28 2.32
N TRP A 290 13.32 12.14 1.90
CA TRP A 290 13.74 11.05 1.01
C TRP A 290 13.37 9.67 1.56
N ILE A 291 13.72 9.39 2.82
CA ILE A 291 13.40 8.10 3.45
C ILE A 291 11.88 7.86 3.47
N SER A 292 11.10 8.88 3.84
CA SER A 292 9.64 8.75 3.91
C SER A 292 8.98 8.50 2.56
N ILE A 293 9.43 9.20 1.50
CA ILE A 293 8.91 9.00 0.14
C ILE A 293 9.31 7.63 -0.39
N LEU A 294 10.58 7.24 -0.25
CA LEU A 294 11.10 5.97 -0.75
C LEU A 294 10.53 4.73 -0.01
N LYS A 295 10.03 4.92 1.21
CA LYS A 295 9.36 3.87 1.99
C LYS A 295 7.83 3.88 1.84
N GLU A 296 7.28 4.72 0.96
CA GLU A 296 5.83 4.86 0.78
C GLU A 296 5.09 5.34 2.06
N GLU A 297 5.80 5.96 3.01
CA GLU A 297 5.25 6.48 4.27
C GLU A 297 4.77 7.94 4.13
N TYR A 298 5.08 8.61 3.02
CA TYR A 298 4.83 10.04 2.83
C TYR A 298 3.34 10.42 2.91
N ASP A 299 2.44 9.58 2.38
CA ASP A 299 0.99 9.85 2.38
C ASP A 299 0.43 10.09 3.79
N ASP A 300 1.00 9.40 4.79
CA ASP A 300 0.57 9.53 6.18
C ASP A 300 1.04 10.84 6.82
N ILE A 301 2.20 11.35 6.40
CA ILE A 301 2.76 12.63 6.89
C ILE A 301 2.14 13.81 6.14
N ARG A 302 1.76 13.60 4.88
CA ARG A 302 1.27 14.63 3.96
C ARG A 302 0.08 15.42 4.50
N THR A 303 -0.81 14.78 5.26
CA THR A 303 -2.02 15.41 5.83
C THR A 303 -1.73 16.42 6.96
N PHE A 304 -0.52 16.41 7.53
CA PHE A 304 -0.12 17.31 8.63
C PHE A 304 0.75 18.49 8.18
N LEU A 305 1.12 18.52 6.90
CA LEU A 305 1.96 19.57 6.34
C LEU A 305 1.10 20.78 5.93
N GLU A 306 1.65 21.98 6.11
CA GLU A 306 1.03 23.20 5.58
C GLU A 306 0.88 23.11 4.05
N PRO A 307 -0.20 23.63 3.45
CA PRO A 307 -0.49 23.48 2.02
C PRO A 307 0.66 23.87 1.08
N ASN A 308 1.35 24.97 1.39
CA ASN A 308 2.48 25.45 0.58
C ASN A 308 3.67 24.47 0.60
N ILE A 309 3.94 23.89 1.77
CA ILE A 309 5.04 22.95 1.98
C ILE A 309 4.70 21.58 1.40
N ARG A 310 3.46 21.15 1.58
CA ARG A 310 2.89 19.95 0.94
C ARG A 310 3.06 20.01 -0.57
N THR A 311 2.75 21.14 -1.19
CA THR A 311 2.88 21.31 -2.65
C THR A 311 4.33 21.14 -3.14
N GLU A 312 5.30 21.71 -2.43
CA GLU A 312 6.71 21.58 -2.80
C GLU A 312 7.25 20.15 -2.60
N ILE A 313 6.84 19.48 -1.52
CA ILE A 313 7.24 18.09 -1.28
C ILE A 313 6.52 17.14 -2.27
N ASP A 314 5.26 17.41 -2.63
CA ASP A 314 4.53 16.65 -3.65
C ASP A 314 5.28 16.71 -5.00
N LYS A 315 5.74 17.91 -5.42
CA LYS A 315 6.56 18.07 -6.64
C LYS A 315 7.87 17.28 -6.55
N PHE A 316 8.56 17.39 -5.42
CA PHE A 316 9.80 16.67 -5.18
C PHE A 316 9.60 15.15 -5.18
N ALA A 317 8.52 14.64 -4.58
CA ALA A 317 8.22 13.21 -4.57
C ALA A 317 7.98 12.67 -5.98
N VAL A 318 7.27 13.43 -6.82
CA VAL A 318 7.08 13.08 -8.24
C VAL A 318 8.42 13.05 -8.97
N GLU A 319 9.23 14.10 -8.83
CA GLU A 319 10.54 14.17 -9.49
C GLU A 319 11.50 13.06 -9.03
N LEU A 320 11.54 12.79 -7.72
CA LEU A 320 12.33 11.71 -7.13
C LEU A 320 12.00 10.36 -7.77
N ASN A 321 10.71 10.06 -7.88
CA ASN A 321 10.25 8.79 -8.43
C ASN A 321 10.46 8.67 -9.94
N GLN A 322 10.31 9.77 -10.69
CA GLN A 322 10.63 9.83 -12.12
C GLN A 322 12.12 9.60 -12.38
N ARG A 323 13.00 10.27 -11.64
CA ARG A 323 14.45 10.09 -11.79
C ARG A 323 14.89 8.68 -11.42
N LEU A 324 14.27 8.09 -10.40
CA LEU A 324 14.54 6.70 -10.02
C LEU A 324 14.11 5.73 -11.12
N GLU A 325 13.03 6.04 -11.84
CA GLU A 325 12.58 5.24 -12.99
C GLU A 325 13.55 5.34 -14.16
N LEU A 326 13.96 6.56 -14.51
CA LEU A 326 14.96 6.79 -15.55
C LEU A 326 16.29 6.11 -15.23
N ALA A 327 16.75 6.19 -13.97
CA ALA A 327 17.95 5.51 -13.53
C ALA A 327 17.82 3.98 -13.66
N THR A 328 16.65 3.43 -13.28
CA THR A 328 16.34 1.99 -13.41
C THR A 328 16.47 1.54 -14.87
N ILE A 329 15.81 2.24 -15.80
CA ILE A 329 15.84 1.96 -17.23
C ILE A 329 17.28 2.05 -17.76
N GLN A 330 17.99 3.13 -17.43
CA GLN A 330 19.35 3.36 -17.89
C GLN A 330 20.32 2.26 -17.41
N PHE A 331 20.21 1.85 -16.14
CA PHE A 331 21.03 0.76 -15.62
C PHE A 331 20.71 -0.56 -16.32
N ILE A 332 19.44 -0.90 -16.55
CA ILE A 332 19.08 -2.12 -17.28
C ILE A 332 19.68 -2.11 -18.69
N GLN A 333 19.50 -1.02 -19.45
CA GLN A 333 20.04 -0.88 -20.80
C GLN A 333 21.57 -1.00 -20.82
N ASN A 334 22.26 -0.30 -19.91
CA ASN A 334 23.71 -0.35 -19.81
C ASN A 334 24.21 -1.77 -19.52
N ILE A 335 23.56 -2.49 -18.62
CA ILE A 335 23.97 -3.85 -18.24
C ILE A 335 23.61 -4.86 -19.34
N GLN A 336 22.51 -4.65 -20.06
CA GLN A 336 22.11 -5.48 -21.21
C GLN A 336 23.19 -5.53 -22.29
N LEU A 337 23.89 -4.42 -22.57
CA LEU A 337 25.01 -4.36 -23.54
C LEU A 337 26.19 -5.29 -23.20
N TYR A 338 26.23 -5.83 -21.99
CA TYR A 338 27.27 -6.71 -21.48
C TYR A 338 26.73 -8.04 -20.94
N ASN A 339 25.41 -8.30 -21.05
CA ASN A 339 24.77 -9.49 -20.50
C ASN A 339 25.16 -10.76 -21.28
N ASP A 340 25.39 -10.63 -22.60
CA ASP A 340 25.86 -11.72 -23.47
C ASP A 340 27.40 -11.89 -23.48
N LYS A 341 28.12 -11.07 -22.70
CA LYS A 341 29.59 -11.08 -22.66
C LYS A 341 30.10 -11.84 -21.43
N ASP A 342 31.23 -12.52 -21.56
CA ASP A 342 31.89 -13.25 -20.45
C ASP A 342 32.06 -12.33 -19.21
N LYS A 343 32.02 -12.94 -18.01
CA LYS A 343 32.12 -12.26 -16.70
C LYS A 343 33.27 -11.25 -16.63
N LYS A 344 34.38 -11.51 -17.35
CA LYS A 344 35.53 -10.61 -17.47
C LYS A 344 35.22 -9.29 -18.18
N ALA A 345 34.45 -9.32 -19.27
CA ALA A 345 34.12 -8.12 -20.05
C ALA A 345 33.21 -7.17 -19.24
N PHE A 346 32.26 -7.73 -18.50
CA PHE A 346 31.44 -6.96 -17.58
C PHE A 346 32.27 -6.34 -16.44
N ALA A 347 33.16 -7.12 -15.82
CA ALA A 347 34.03 -6.61 -14.76
C ALA A 347 34.92 -5.46 -15.26
N SER A 348 35.40 -5.54 -16.51
CA SER A 348 36.15 -4.45 -17.15
C SER A 348 35.30 -3.19 -17.34
N TYR A 349 34.06 -3.33 -17.84
CA TYR A 349 33.11 -2.22 -17.92
C TYR A 349 32.87 -1.58 -16.55
N VAL A 350 32.55 -2.39 -15.53
CA VAL A 350 32.31 -1.88 -14.18
C VAL A 350 33.55 -1.15 -13.65
N ASN A 351 34.76 -1.68 -13.85
CA ASN A 351 35.98 -1.03 -13.42
C ASN A 351 36.28 0.29 -14.16
N SER A 352 35.77 0.46 -15.38
CA SER A 352 35.86 1.74 -16.12
C SER A 352 34.95 2.83 -15.59
N LEU A 353 33.92 2.50 -14.78
CA LEU A 353 32.99 3.47 -14.24
C LEU A 353 33.68 4.38 -13.21
N PRO A 354 33.48 5.71 -13.29
CA PRO A 354 34.28 6.67 -12.53
C PRO A 354 34.04 6.62 -11.02
N GLY A 355 32.81 6.34 -10.57
CA GLY A 355 32.48 6.35 -9.14
C GLY A 355 32.17 4.97 -8.57
N GLY A 356 32.53 4.78 -7.29
CA GLY A 356 32.32 3.52 -6.57
C GLY A 356 30.85 3.15 -6.36
N TRP A 357 29.92 4.11 -6.45
CA TRP A 357 28.50 3.83 -6.38
C TRP A 357 27.98 3.24 -7.70
N GLN A 358 28.39 3.78 -8.86
CA GLN A 358 28.02 3.21 -10.16
C GLN A 358 28.47 1.75 -10.25
N ARG A 359 29.66 1.45 -9.72
CA ARG A 359 30.19 0.08 -9.68
C ARG A 359 29.31 -0.86 -8.87
N ARG A 360 28.95 -0.46 -7.64
CA ARG A 360 28.08 -1.26 -6.77
C ARG A 360 26.69 -1.45 -7.36
N VAL A 361 26.09 -0.39 -7.86
CA VAL A 361 24.76 -0.45 -8.48
C VAL A 361 24.76 -1.35 -9.72
N SER A 362 25.81 -1.28 -10.56
CA SER A 362 25.92 -2.15 -11.74
C SER A 362 25.93 -3.63 -11.38
N TRP A 363 26.63 -4.03 -10.30
CA TRP A 363 26.59 -5.40 -9.81
C TRP A 363 25.22 -5.80 -9.27
N ILE A 364 24.56 -4.93 -8.50
CA ILE A 364 23.21 -5.16 -7.97
C ILE A 364 22.21 -5.39 -9.12
N VAL A 365 22.25 -4.53 -10.14
CA VAL A 365 21.37 -4.63 -11.32
C VAL A 365 21.64 -5.93 -12.07
N ARG A 366 22.91 -6.27 -12.31
CA ARG A 366 23.28 -7.54 -12.98
C ARG A 366 22.77 -8.75 -12.22
N GLU A 367 22.99 -8.82 -10.91
CA GLU A 367 22.52 -9.94 -10.08
C GLU A 367 20.99 -10.04 -10.12
N THR A 368 20.30 -8.90 -10.15
CA THR A 368 18.83 -8.85 -10.27
C THR A 368 18.33 -9.37 -11.63
N ILE A 369 19.04 -9.03 -12.72
CA ILE A 369 18.78 -9.54 -14.07
C ILE A 369 19.02 -11.05 -14.13
N GLU A 370 20.15 -11.53 -13.61
CA GLU A 370 20.50 -12.96 -13.59
C GLU A 370 19.44 -13.79 -12.82
N LYS A 371 18.91 -13.26 -11.72
CA LYS A 371 17.81 -13.90 -10.95
C LYS A 371 16.48 -13.96 -11.72
N HIS A 372 16.22 -13.06 -12.66
CA HIS A 372 14.99 -13.05 -13.46
C HIS A 372 14.95 -14.12 -14.58
N ASN A 373 16.05 -14.86 -14.78
CA ASN A 373 16.13 -16.07 -15.59
C ASN A 373 15.45 -15.97 -16.98
N LYS A 374 15.55 -14.81 -17.65
CA LYS A 374 15.05 -14.61 -19.02
C LYS A 374 16.20 -14.70 -20.01
N THR A 375 16.24 -15.80 -20.75
CA THR A 375 17.34 -16.17 -21.67
C THR A 375 17.28 -15.45 -23.03
N ALA A 376 16.24 -14.71 -23.37
CA ALA A 376 16.21 -13.97 -24.62
C ALA A 376 15.07 -12.97 -24.57
N LEU A 377 15.37 -11.67 -24.63
CA LEU A 377 14.49 -10.63 -25.15
C LEU A 377 15.37 -9.40 -25.44
N LEU A 378 15.41 -8.99 -26.71
CA LEU A 378 15.79 -7.62 -27.02
C LEU A 378 14.85 -6.71 -26.22
N GLN A 379 15.41 -5.72 -25.51
CA GLN A 379 14.71 -4.72 -24.68
C GLN A 379 14.29 -5.21 -23.27
N LEU A 380 15.27 -5.52 -22.41
CA LEU A 380 15.03 -5.88 -21.00
C LEU A 380 14.37 -4.72 -20.22
N GLU A 381 14.56 -3.48 -20.64
CA GLU A 381 13.94 -2.31 -20.04
C GLU A 381 12.41 -2.25 -20.22
N GLN A 382 11.86 -2.97 -21.20
CA GLN A 382 10.40 -3.05 -21.39
C GLN A 382 9.75 -4.05 -20.44
N ASP A 383 10.54 -4.89 -19.77
CA ASP A 383 10.06 -5.83 -18.77
C ASP A 383 9.72 -5.11 -17.46
N SER A 384 8.43 -4.96 -17.18
CA SER A 384 7.92 -4.29 -15.97
C SER A 384 8.35 -4.97 -14.67
N ASP A 385 8.53 -6.29 -14.67
CA ASP A 385 8.91 -7.03 -13.47
C ASP A 385 10.39 -6.90 -13.17
N LEU A 386 11.21 -6.93 -14.22
CA LEU A 386 12.63 -6.63 -14.09
C LEU A 386 12.85 -5.19 -13.66
N ARG A 387 12.20 -4.21 -14.31
CA ARG A 387 12.28 -2.79 -13.94
C ARG A 387 11.98 -2.59 -12.48
N PHE A 388 10.89 -3.16 -11.98
CA PHE A 388 10.58 -3.06 -10.56
C PHE A 388 11.64 -3.69 -9.67
N SER A 389 12.11 -4.89 -9.98
CA SER A 389 13.04 -5.61 -9.12
C SER A 389 14.35 -4.84 -9.00
N VAL A 390 14.80 -4.26 -10.12
CA VAL A 390 15.94 -3.35 -10.14
C VAL A 390 15.64 -2.09 -9.35
N ARG A 391 14.49 -1.43 -9.58
CA ARG A 391 14.05 -0.24 -8.84
C ARG A 391 14.05 -0.49 -7.33
N LYS A 392 13.48 -1.60 -6.86
CA LYS A 392 13.46 -2.00 -5.45
C LYS A 392 14.88 -2.15 -4.90
N ALA A 393 15.76 -2.81 -5.63
CA ALA A 393 17.16 -2.96 -5.23
C ALA A 393 17.89 -1.60 -5.19
N LEU A 394 17.58 -0.67 -6.10
CA LEU A 394 18.09 0.71 -6.06
C LEU A 394 17.56 1.47 -4.84
N VAL A 395 16.28 1.32 -4.50
CA VAL A 395 15.68 1.94 -3.30
C VAL A 395 16.37 1.41 -2.03
N GLU A 396 16.54 0.10 -1.89
CA GLU A 396 17.24 -0.52 -0.76
C GLU A 396 18.69 -0.04 -0.66
N TYR A 397 19.38 0.07 -1.80
CA TYR A 397 20.71 0.66 -1.87
C TYR A 397 20.71 2.13 -1.42
N ILE A 398 19.78 2.95 -1.90
CA ILE A 398 19.66 4.35 -1.49
C ILE A 398 19.38 4.43 0.03
N LEU A 399 18.42 3.67 0.55
CA LEU A 399 18.04 3.69 1.97
C LEU A 399 19.19 3.27 2.89
N SER A 400 19.94 2.24 2.54
CA SER A 400 21.11 1.79 3.31
C SER A 400 22.22 2.84 3.34
N ASN A 401 22.42 3.59 2.25
CA ASN A 401 23.42 4.65 2.18
C ASN A 401 22.96 5.96 2.83
N LEU A 402 21.65 6.27 2.76
CA LEU A 402 21.05 7.39 3.49
C LEU A 402 21.24 7.23 4.99
N GLY A 403 21.38 6.01 5.53
CA GLY A 403 21.66 5.72 6.94
C GLY A 403 22.96 6.35 7.50
N THR A 404 23.96 6.63 6.66
CA THR A 404 25.31 7.03 7.08
C THR A 404 25.49 8.56 7.11
N THR A 405 25.98 9.10 8.23
CA THR A 405 26.00 10.56 8.51
C THR A 405 27.00 11.38 7.69
N LYS A 406 28.02 10.77 7.05
CA LYS A 406 29.07 11.50 6.30
C LYS A 406 28.82 11.65 4.79
N ALA A 407 27.83 10.98 4.20
CA ALA A 407 27.74 10.82 2.74
C ALA A 407 26.32 10.85 2.12
N TRP A 408 25.30 11.33 2.83
CA TRP A 408 23.93 11.33 2.27
C TRP A 408 23.77 12.24 1.03
N THR A 409 24.68 13.22 0.85
CA THR A 409 24.67 14.18 -0.26
C THR A 409 25.39 13.72 -1.53
N SER A 410 26.13 12.60 -1.52
CA SER A 410 26.88 12.18 -2.72
C SER A 410 26.19 11.03 -3.44
N THR A 411 25.98 9.86 -2.82
CA THR A 411 25.55 8.68 -3.59
C THR A 411 24.11 8.77 -4.13
N ALA A 412 23.12 9.06 -3.29
CA ALA A 412 21.72 9.10 -3.71
C ALA A 412 21.44 10.28 -4.66
N VAL A 413 22.02 11.44 -4.33
CA VAL A 413 21.94 12.67 -5.13
C VAL A 413 22.62 12.47 -6.48
N LEU A 414 23.82 11.88 -6.55
CA LEU A 414 24.52 11.62 -7.82
C LEU A 414 23.80 10.57 -8.66
N LEU A 415 23.28 9.50 -8.04
CA LEU A 415 22.49 8.47 -8.73
C LEU A 415 21.26 9.07 -9.41
N LEU A 416 20.62 10.04 -8.75
CA LEU A 416 19.45 10.73 -9.27
C LEU A 416 19.80 12.12 -9.83
N GLY A 417 20.97 12.28 -10.45
CA GLY A 417 21.30 13.44 -11.28
C GLY A 417 21.35 14.79 -10.54
N GLY A 418 21.82 14.81 -9.30
CA GLY A 418 21.94 16.04 -8.51
C GLY A 418 20.65 16.48 -7.81
N LEU A 419 19.61 15.63 -7.78
CA LEU A 419 18.31 16.00 -7.20
C LEU A 419 18.46 16.46 -5.74
N LYS A 420 17.90 17.65 -5.44
CA LYS A 420 17.84 18.20 -4.09
C LYS A 420 16.49 18.84 -3.81
N LEU A 421 16.01 18.70 -2.59
CA LEU A 421 14.84 19.41 -2.11
C LEU A 421 15.23 20.80 -1.57
N ASN A 422 14.90 21.85 -2.31
CA ASN A 422 15.13 23.24 -1.90
C ASN A 422 13.92 23.83 -1.17
N LEU A 423 13.77 23.55 0.12
CA LEU A 423 12.74 24.21 0.93
C LEU A 423 13.19 25.62 1.34
N GLN A 424 12.50 26.66 0.87
CA GLN A 424 12.76 28.06 1.26
C GLN A 424 12.47 28.32 2.75
N LYS A 425 11.62 27.51 3.40
CA LYS A 425 11.33 27.55 4.84
C LYS A 425 11.25 26.12 5.38
N ARG A 426 11.78 25.88 6.58
CA ARG A 426 11.66 24.58 7.24
C ARG A 426 10.19 24.28 7.57
N PRO A 427 9.68 23.07 7.31
CA PRO A 427 8.34 22.64 7.69
C PRO A 427 8.11 22.81 9.19
N LYS A 428 7.17 23.68 9.55
CA LYS A 428 6.55 23.68 10.88
C LYS A 428 5.29 22.83 10.78
N ALA A 429 5.19 21.79 11.60
CA ALA A 429 3.96 21.03 11.71
C ALA A 429 2.92 21.90 12.45
N LYS A 430 1.66 21.91 11.97
CA LYS A 430 0.55 22.41 12.78
C LYS A 430 0.31 21.40 13.89
N VAL A 431 0.69 21.75 15.10
CA VAL A 431 0.24 21.04 16.30
C VAL A 431 -0.38 22.14 17.14
N ASP A 432 -1.71 22.11 17.27
CA ASP A 432 -2.37 22.86 18.31
C ASP A 432 -1.86 22.32 19.64
N ASP A 433 -1.37 23.22 20.50
CA ASP A 433 -0.95 22.90 21.88
C ASP A 433 -2.07 22.24 22.70
#